data_AF-A0A966CVE9-F1
#
_entry.id   AF-A0A966CVE9-F1
#
_cell.length_a   1.000
_cell.length_b   1.000
_cell.length_c   1.000
_cell.angle_alpha   90.00
_cell.angle_beta   90.00
_cell.angle_gamma   90.00
#
_symmetry.space_group_name_H-M   'P 1'
#
loop_
_entity.id
_entity.type
_entity.pdbx_description
1 polymer ?
#
loop_
_entity_poly.entity_id
_entity_poly.type
_entity_poly.pdbx_seq_one_letter_code
_entity_poly.pdbx_strand_id
1 'polypeptide(L)'
;MIIKKIYLAPFVDMCNREIISYSISRRPSAEKVINALNEAIESTNDCKYRCTFHSEQGWTYQMKAYSYTLKEKKLPKYVSKNKLT
;
A
#
# COMPACT_ATOMS: atom_id res chain seq x y z
N MET A 1 -16.39 19.20 -21.30
CA MET A 1 -16.28 18.56 -19.97
C MET A 1 -14.81 18.35 -19.65
N ILE A 2 -14.27 18.97 -18.58
CA ILE A 2 -12.86 18.78 -18.20
C ILE A 2 -12.77 17.56 -17.29
N ILE A 3 -12.10 16.50 -17.74
CA ILE A 3 -11.85 15.31 -16.93
C ILE A 3 -10.66 15.59 -16.01
N LYS A 4 -10.87 15.52 -14.69
CA LYS A 4 -9.81 15.64 -13.68
C LYS A 4 -9.41 14.25 -13.20
N LYS A 5 -8.13 13.90 -13.37
CA LYS A 5 -7.58 12.65 -12.84
C LYS A 5 -7.32 12.77 -11.34
N ILE A 6 -7.60 11.69 -10.62
CA ILE A 6 -7.22 11.51 -9.22
C ILE A 6 -6.44 10.21 -9.07
N TYR A 7 -5.57 10.16 -8.07
CA TYR A 7 -4.76 8.99 -7.74
C TYR A 7 -5.20 8.48 -6.38
N LEU A 8 -5.58 7.21 -6.34
CA LEU A 8 -5.98 6.48 -5.14
C LEU A 8 -4.91 5.43 -4.84
N ALA A 9 -4.44 5.39 -3.60
CA ALA A 9 -3.58 4.32 -3.09
C ALA A 9 -4.30 3.64 -1.91
N PRO A 10 -5.10 2.58 -2.18
CA PRO A 10 -5.84 1.87 -1.14
C PRO A 10 -5.03 0.69 -0.60
N PHE A 11 -5.16 0.42 0.69
CA PHE A 11 -4.75 -0.82 1.34
C PHE A 11 -6.01 -1.60 1.69
N VAL A 12 -6.05 -2.85 1.23
CA VAL A 12 -7.24 -3.70 1.32
C VAL A 12 -6.89 -4.94 2.12
N ASP A 13 -7.76 -5.30 3.07
CA ASP A 13 -7.71 -6.60 3.71
C ASP A 13 -8.24 -7.65 2.73
N MET A 14 -7.40 -8.62 2.37
CA MET A 14 -7.73 -9.66 1.39
C MET A 14 -8.69 -10.73 1.93
N CYS A 15 -8.89 -10.82 3.25
CA CYS A 15 -9.82 -11.77 3.86
C CYS A 15 -11.28 -11.34 3.71
N ASN A 16 -11.57 -10.06 3.97
CA ASN A 16 -12.93 -9.52 3.96
C ASN A 16 -13.19 -8.44 2.88
N ARG A 17 -12.15 -8.04 2.14
CA ARG A 17 -12.16 -7.03 1.06
C ARG A 17 -12.46 -5.60 1.53
N GLU A 18 -12.29 -5.31 2.81
CA GLU A 18 -12.44 -3.96 3.33
C GLU A 18 -11.21 -3.10 3.04
N ILE A 19 -11.43 -1.81 2.76
CA ILE A 19 -10.35 -0.84 2.68
C ILE A 19 -9.96 -0.45 4.11
N ILE A 20 -8.77 -0.85 4.54
CA ILE A 20 -8.26 -0.58 5.90
C ILE A 20 -7.60 0.80 6.01
N SER A 21 -7.03 1.29 4.90
CA SER A 21 -6.53 2.66 4.79
C SER A 21 -6.47 3.07 3.32
N TYR A 22 -6.44 4.38 3.05
CA TYR A 22 -6.27 4.88 1.69
C TYR A 22 -5.75 6.30 1.68
N SER A 23 -5.14 6.69 0.55
CA SER A 23 -4.87 8.10 0.27
C SER A 23 -5.36 8.51 -1.10
N ILE A 24 -5.86 9.75 -1.19
CA ILE A 24 -6.31 10.38 -2.43
C ILE A 24 -5.46 11.61 -2.70
N SER A 25 -5.07 11.79 -3.95
CA SER A 25 -4.27 12.94 -4.38
C SER A 25 -4.54 13.33 -5.84
N ARG A 26 -4.26 14.60 -6.18
CA ARG A 26 -4.39 15.11 -7.56
C ARG A 26 -3.23 14.70 -8.47
N ARG A 27 -2.15 14.17 -7.90
CA ARG A 27 -0.91 13.78 -8.56
C ARG A 27 -0.28 12.61 -7.79
N PRO A 28 0.43 11.67 -8.45
CA PRO A 28 1.05 10.55 -7.75
C PRO A 28 1.97 11.08 -6.63
N SER A 29 1.82 10.56 -5.41
CA SER A 29 2.57 11.03 -4.25
C SER A 29 3.08 9.87 -3.41
N ALA A 30 4.40 9.77 -3.36
CA ALA A 30 5.14 8.86 -2.48
C ALA A 30 4.73 9.01 -1.02
N GLU A 31 4.70 10.24 -0.52
CA GLU A 31 4.32 10.59 0.84
C GLU A 31 2.92 10.08 1.19
N LYS A 32 1.95 10.27 0.30
CA LYS A 32 0.56 9.83 0.50
C LYS A 32 0.46 8.30 0.59
N VAL A 33 1.21 7.59 -0.24
CA VAL A 33 1.28 6.12 -0.19
C VAL A 33 1.90 5.65 1.13
N ILE A 34 2.97 6.28 1.60
CA ILE A 34 3.63 5.91 2.86
C ILE A 34 2.75 6.21 4.06
N ASN A 35 2.02 7.32 4.07
CA ASN A 35 1.10 7.64 5.15
C ASN A 35 -0.03 6.60 5.25
N ALA A 36 -0.66 6.26 4.11
CA ALA A 36 -1.67 5.20 4.09
C ALA A 36 -1.08 3.83 4.47
N LEU A 37 0.17 3.52 4.09
CA LEU A 37 0.85 2.31 4.53
C LEU A 37 0.98 2.28 6.07
N ASN A 38 1.42 3.37 6.69
CA ASN A 38 1.56 3.45 8.13
C ASN A 38 0.22 3.27 8.84
N GLU A 39 -0.84 3.92 8.34
CA GLU A 39 -2.20 3.75 8.86
C GLU A 39 -2.67 2.29 8.76
N ALA A 40 -2.41 1.60 7.64
CA ALA A 40 -2.75 0.17 7.48
C ALA A 40 -1.96 -0.74 8.43
N ILE A 41 -0.68 -0.41 8.70
CA ILE A 41 0.14 -1.16 9.64
C ILE A 41 -0.41 -0.99 11.07
N GLU A 42 -0.77 0.24 11.44
CA GLU A 42 -1.35 0.53 12.75
C GLU A 42 -2.71 -0.16 12.92
N SER A 43 -3.57 -0.12 11.89
CA SER A 43 -4.91 -0.73 11.93
C SER A 43 -4.89 -2.26 11.97
N THR A 44 -3.76 -2.90 11.65
CA THR A 44 -3.61 -4.37 11.63
C THR A 44 -2.61 -4.88 12.66
N ASN A 45 -2.16 -4.02 13.57
CA ASN A 45 -1.12 -4.35 14.56
C ASN A 45 -1.59 -5.34 15.64
N ASP A 46 -2.89 -5.51 15.82
CA ASP A 46 -3.52 -6.48 16.74
C ASP A 46 -3.79 -7.84 16.08
N CYS A 47 -3.45 -8.01 14.80
CA CYS A 47 -3.67 -9.25 14.08
C CYS A 47 -2.86 -10.39 14.73
N LYS A 48 -3.57 -11.43 15.20
CA LYS A 48 -2.97 -12.62 15.84
C LYS A 48 -2.10 -13.43 14.89
N TYR A 49 -2.33 -13.29 13.59
CA TYR A 49 -1.61 -14.00 12.55
C TYR A 49 -0.66 -13.06 11.82
N ARG A 50 0.32 -13.65 11.13
CA ARG A 50 1.31 -12.91 10.34
C ARG A 50 0.63 -12.09 9.23
N CYS A 51 0.62 -10.77 9.37
CA CYS A 51 0.19 -9.86 8.30
C CYS A 51 1.27 -9.79 7.19
N THR A 52 0.88 -10.01 5.93
CA THR A 52 1.78 -9.93 4.77
C THR A 52 1.27 -8.92 3.77
N PHE A 53 2.10 -7.93 3.44
CA PHE A 53 1.75 -6.91 2.48
C PHE A 53 2.01 -7.41 1.06
N HIS A 54 0.93 -7.59 0.30
CA HIS A 54 0.99 -7.91 -1.11
C HIS A 54 1.09 -6.63 -1.93
N SER A 55 2.05 -6.56 -2.85
CA SER A 55 2.22 -5.42 -3.75
C SER A 55 2.42 -5.87 -5.18
N GLU A 56 1.90 -5.10 -6.13
CA GLU A 56 2.16 -5.29 -7.56
C GLU A 56 3.47 -4.59 -7.98
N GLN A 57 3.95 -4.85 -9.20
CA GLN A 57 5.13 -4.18 -9.77
C GLN A 57 4.85 -2.73 -10.21
N GLY A 58 4.32 -1.91 -9.31
CA GLY A 58 4.16 -0.46 -9.50
C GLY A 58 5.37 0.34 -9.00
N TRP A 59 5.58 1.53 -9.58
CA TRP A 59 6.66 2.44 -9.17
C TRP A 59 6.63 2.75 -7.66
N THR A 60 5.44 2.88 -7.09
CA THR A 60 5.21 3.14 -5.66
C THR A 60 5.77 2.04 -4.77
N TYR A 61 5.54 0.78 -5.14
CA TYR A 61 5.89 -0.38 -4.32
C TYR A 61 7.36 -0.81 -4.45
N GLN A 62 8.04 -0.27 -5.47
CA GLN A 62 9.49 -0.40 -5.66
C GLN A 62 10.28 0.68 -4.90
N MET A 63 9.63 1.69 -4.33
CA MET A 63 10.31 2.75 -3.59
C MET A 63 11.08 2.19 -2.39
N LYS A 64 12.27 2.76 -2.15
CA LYS A 64 13.10 2.43 -0.98
C LYS A 64 12.35 2.71 0.32
N ALA A 65 11.67 3.85 0.41
CA ALA A 65 10.87 4.22 1.59
C ALA A 65 9.85 3.14 1.95
N TYR A 66 9.05 2.69 0.97
CA TYR A 66 8.03 1.64 1.17
C TYR A 66 8.67 0.34 1.70
N SER A 67 9.75 -0.10 1.05
CA SER A 67 10.44 -1.33 1.43
C SER A 67 11.16 -1.21 2.78
N TYR A 68 11.63 -0.02 3.13
CA TYR A 68 12.27 0.26 4.41
C TYR A 68 11.25 0.25 5.55
N THR A 69 10.12 0.95 5.39
CA THR A 69 9.01 0.96 6.37
C THR A 69 8.57 -0.46 6.75
N LEU A 70 8.36 -1.33 5.75
CA LEU A 70 7.98 -2.73 6.02
C LEU A 70 9.09 -3.52 6.73
N LYS A 71 10.36 -3.32 6.34
CA LYS A 71 11.50 -3.99 6.97
C LYS A 71 11.69 -3.57 8.42
N GLU A 72 11.58 -2.28 8.73
CA GLU A 72 11.70 -1.77 10.10
C GLU A 72 10.63 -2.36 11.02
N LYS A 73 9.40 -2.50 10.51
CA LYS A 73 8.28 -3.12 11.22
C LYS A 73 8.31 -4.65 11.21
N LYS A 74 9.36 -5.27 10.64
CA LYS A 74 9.52 -6.72 10.47
C LYS A 74 8.35 -7.37 9.72
N LEU A 75 7.71 -6.61 8.84
CA LEU A 75 6.56 -7.04 8.06
C LEU A 75 7.03 -7.65 6.72
N PRO A 76 6.60 -8.87 6.40
CA PRO A 76 6.91 -9.49 5.13
C PRO A 76 6.19 -8.80 3.97
N LYS A 77 6.89 -8.67 2.85
CA LYS A 77 6.35 -8.20 1.58
C LYS A 77 6.35 -9.33 0.57
N TYR A 78 5.23 -9.52 -0.13
CA TYR A 78 5.17 -10.28 -1.36
C TYR A 78 5.04 -9.32 -2.55
N VAL A 79 5.79 -9.57 -3.62
CA VAL A 79 5.69 -8.82 -4.87
C VAL A 79 5.20 -9.76 -5.95
N SER A 80 4.03 -9.46 -6.53
CA SER A 80 3.54 -10.22 -7.68
C SER A 80 4.43 -9.98 -8.90
N LYS A 81 4.71 -11.04 -9.65
CA LYS A 81 5.48 -10.97 -10.91
C LYS A 81 4.62 -10.64 -12.14
N ASN A 82 3.34 -10.30 -11.95
CA ASN A 82 2.47 -9.91 -13.06
C ASN A 82 3.02 -8.65 -13.73
N LYS A 83 3.83 -8.84 -14.76
CA LYS A 83 4.00 -7.86 -15.83
C LYS A 83 2.66 -7.81 -16.54
N LEU A 84 1.81 -6.84 -16.20
CA LEU A 84 0.86 -6.32 -17.17
C LEU A 84 1.69 -5.58 -18.23
N THR A 85 2.33 -6.34 -19.12
CA THR A 85 2.89 -5.91 -20.40
C THR A 85 2.31 -6.80 -21.47
#